data_AF-A0AAN7TQV1-F1
#
_entry.id   AF-A0AAN7TQV1-F1
#
_cell.length_a   1.000
_cell.length_b   1.000
_cell.length_c   1.000
_cell.angle_alpha   90.00
_cell.angle_beta   90.00
_cell.angle_gamma   90.00
#
_symmetry.space_group_name_H-M   'P 1'
#
loop_
_entity.id
_entity.type
_entity.pdbx_description
1 polymer ?
#
loop_
_entity_poly.entity_id
_entity_poly.type
_entity_poly.pdbx_seq_one_letter_code
_entity_poly.pdbx_strand_id
1 'polypeptide(L)'
;MSMVPRRLTPLWQLLILTSTLILILLYYFGGPSELTQYVKSEGSQWRALENTAVSLPASEDVLQADKDMLKALKVSSGFDFRRRCFNVRPTVGVKRTSLAKIPQSLFQVPPSRGLSIEDALPPCQDVVHLDVPDWSQKAIADTSAIMFGMATTLSRIDASLPAVSRWLSNSGSPLVVLLVDQAELIHEGQTIARIRDEAAELGIELIFESYGGDMGDTEGLKNFALAEELNKHRRAETQWFGIIDDDTFFLALPPMLKALKPYNPSQEWYIGALTEGLFRIAQEGFKAWGGAGIFISAPLMEKLSLNSKHCQPLDQGFGDLLWRDCILEITSPTVKLTQLEGLHQIDLWGDISGWYESGWTPLLSLHHWKSWHFHPVPLAHSVADVAGPDTFLQRYQFDDSIVLTNGFSISAYPQGLPDLNRTELTFWEDVNRKGEKPNRLMFHHSLGATRTALQLGKDKIQWLFEYATYGSDGSVRQFYINKGVGSGTGTRDSVIEIDWRQG
;
A
#
# COMPACT_ATOMS: atom_id res chain seq x y z
N MET A 1 -6.55 -65.35 41.68
CA MET A 1 -6.09 -63.98 41.99
C MET A 1 -5.16 -63.51 40.88
N SER A 2 -5.62 -62.58 40.04
CA SER A 2 -4.78 -61.54 39.40
C SER A 2 -5.73 -60.59 38.68
N MET A 3 -5.97 -59.43 39.30
CA MET A 3 -6.74 -58.32 38.72
C MET A 3 -5.82 -57.51 37.80
N VAL A 4 -6.28 -57.25 36.58
CA VAL A 4 -5.68 -56.27 35.68
C VAL A 4 -6.10 -54.85 36.14
N PRO A 5 -5.19 -53.89 36.34
CA PRO A 5 -5.56 -52.55 36.75
C PRO A 5 -6.02 -51.72 35.55
N ARG A 6 -7.20 -51.09 35.66
CA ARG A 6 -7.65 -50.01 34.77
C ARG A 6 -6.73 -48.80 34.96
N ARG A 7 -6.05 -48.36 33.89
CA ARG A 7 -5.32 -47.09 33.89
C ARG A 7 -6.32 -45.94 33.86
N LEU A 8 -6.30 -45.11 34.90
CA LEU A 8 -6.94 -43.80 34.93
C LEU A 8 -6.24 -42.87 33.92
N THR A 9 -7.01 -42.14 33.12
CA THR A 9 -6.50 -41.07 32.28
C THR A 9 -5.89 -39.96 33.15
N PRO A 10 -4.67 -39.47 32.84
CA PRO A 10 -4.01 -38.48 33.67
C PRO A 10 -4.73 -37.12 33.55
N LEU A 11 -5.04 -36.50 34.69
CA LEU A 11 -5.66 -35.17 34.84
C LEU A 11 -5.05 -34.06 33.96
N TRP A 12 -3.78 -34.21 33.54
CA TRP A 12 -3.09 -33.30 32.64
C TRP A 12 -3.67 -33.25 31.22
N GLN A 13 -4.24 -34.35 30.71
CA GLN A 13 -4.88 -34.35 29.38
C GLN A 13 -6.19 -33.56 29.36
N LEU A 14 -6.93 -33.52 30.48
CA LEU A 14 -8.12 -32.68 30.64
C LEU A 14 -7.77 -31.19 30.79
N LEU A 15 -6.66 -30.87 31.47
CA LEU A 15 -6.15 -29.50 31.60
C LEU A 15 -5.63 -28.91 30.27
N ILE A 16 -5.05 -29.75 29.42
CA ILE A 16 -4.64 -29.34 28.06
C ILE A 16 -5.90 -29.09 27.21
N LEU A 17 -6.88 -29.99 27.20
CA LEU A 17 -8.11 -29.80 26.42
C LEU A 17 -8.91 -28.55 26.84
N THR A 18 -8.99 -28.22 28.13
CA THR A 18 -9.69 -27.01 28.58
C THR A 18 -8.94 -25.72 28.28
N SER A 19 -7.60 -25.73 28.32
CA SER A 19 -6.79 -24.54 27.97
C SER A 19 -6.80 -24.27 26.45
N THR A 20 -6.79 -25.30 25.60
CA THR A 20 -6.94 -25.11 24.14
C THR A 20 -8.33 -24.59 23.78
N LEU A 21 -9.39 -25.06 24.45
CA LEU A 21 -10.75 -24.59 24.18
C LEU A 21 -10.97 -23.13 24.60
N ILE A 22 -10.37 -22.70 25.71
CA ILE A 22 -10.42 -21.29 26.19
C ILE A 22 -9.62 -20.36 25.27
N LEU A 23 -8.48 -20.79 24.75
CA LEU A 23 -7.70 -20.03 23.77
C LEU A 23 -8.44 -19.88 22.43
N ILE A 24 -9.13 -20.92 21.97
CA ILE A 24 -9.98 -20.87 20.77
C ILE A 24 -11.18 -19.94 21.00
N LEU A 25 -11.81 -19.99 22.18
CA LEU A 25 -12.93 -19.09 22.51
C LEU A 25 -12.48 -17.62 22.64
N LEU A 26 -11.30 -17.35 23.19
CA LEU A 26 -10.74 -15.99 23.23
C LEU A 26 -10.35 -15.48 21.84
N TYR A 27 -9.89 -16.36 20.95
CA TYR A 27 -9.58 -16.04 19.55
C TYR A 27 -10.83 -15.72 18.72
N TYR A 28 -11.95 -16.43 18.94
CA TYR A 28 -13.19 -16.21 18.19
C TYR A 28 -14.13 -15.15 18.80
N PHE A 29 -14.07 -14.89 20.12
CA PHE A 29 -15.01 -13.98 20.80
C PHE A 29 -14.35 -12.74 21.42
N GLY A 30 -13.03 -12.62 21.38
CA GLY A 30 -12.30 -11.40 21.75
C GLY A 30 -12.40 -10.33 20.65
N GLY A 31 -13.55 -9.66 20.54
CA GLY A 31 -13.75 -8.59 19.57
C GLY A 31 -12.77 -7.42 19.75
N PRO A 32 -12.31 -6.76 18.68
CA PRO A 32 -11.39 -5.64 18.77
C PRO A 32 -12.15 -4.38 19.21
N SER A 33 -12.25 -4.09 20.50
CA SER A 33 -12.90 -2.84 20.95
C SER A 33 -11.96 -1.63 20.92
N GLU A 34 -10.69 -1.80 21.30
CA GLU A 34 -9.71 -0.70 21.31
C GLU A 34 -9.10 -0.42 19.93
N LEU A 35 -8.86 -1.47 19.12
CA LEU A 35 -8.26 -1.34 17.79
C LEU A 35 -9.21 -0.61 16.81
N THR A 36 -10.51 -0.95 16.87
CA THR A 36 -11.54 -0.29 16.07
C THR A 36 -11.69 1.18 16.45
N GLN A 37 -11.35 1.57 17.68
CA GLN A 37 -11.34 2.97 18.12
C GLN A 37 -10.09 3.72 17.66
N TYR A 38 -8.90 3.09 17.68
CA TYR A 38 -7.65 3.68 17.18
C TYR A 38 -7.69 3.88 15.66
N VAL A 39 -8.14 2.87 14.90
CA VAL A 39 -8.30 2.94 13.44
C VAL A 39 -9.39 3.96 13.03
N LYS A 40 -10.48 4.09 13.82
CA LYS A 40 -11.52 5.10 13.55
C LYS A 40 -11.08 6.54 13.86
N SER A 41 -10.28 6.75 14.90
CA SER A 41 -9.89 8.11 15.33
C SER A 41 -8.82 8.73 14.42
N GLU A 42 -7.80 7.97 13.99
CA GLU A 42 -6.83 8.44 13.00
C GLU A 42 -7.42 8.42 11.59
N GLY A 43 -8.08 7.33 11.18
CA GLY A 43 -8.68 7.21 9.84
C GLY A 43 -9.73 8.27 9.49
N SER A 44 -10.42 8.85 10.49
CA SER A 44 -11.37 9.96 10.27
C SER A 44 -10.69 11.31 10.05
N GLN A 45 -9.51 11.57 10.65
CA GLN A 45 -8.75 12.80 10.38
C GLN A 45 -8.12 12.78 8.98
N TRP A 46 -7.70 11.61 8.51
CA TRP A 46 -7.08 11.45 7.20
C TRP A 46 -8.08 11.47 6.03
N ARG A 47 -9.28 10.90 6.19
CA ARG A 47 -10.37 11.00 5.20
C ARG A 47 -10.75 12.46 4.87
N ALA A 48 -10.61 13.36 5.84
CA ALA A 48 -10.84 14.79 5.60
C ALA A 48 -9.75 15.44 4.74
N LEU A 49 -8.50 14.97 4.85
CA LEU A 49 -7.33 15.47 4.11
C LEU A 49 -7.28 14.91 2.67
N GLU A 50 -7.65 13.64 2.45
CA GLU A 50 -7.73 13.05 1.10
C GLU A 50 -8.77 13.75 0.22
N ASN A 51 -9.97 14.05 0.74
CA ASN A 51 -11.03 14.72 0.00
C ASN A 51 -10.71 16.18 -0.40
N THR A 52 -9.70 16.81 0.22
CA THR A 52 -9.30 18.19 -0.11
C THR A 52 -8.00 18.28 -0.91
N ALA A 53 -7.11 17.27 -0.87
CA ALA A 53 -5.81 17.38 -1.51
C ALA A 53 -5.74 16.78 -2.93
N VAL A 54 -6.65 15.88 -3.31
CA VAL A 54 -6.57 15.12 -4.58
C VAL A 54 -7.18 15.86 -5.78
N SER A 55 -7.89 16.97 -5.60
CA SER A 55 -8.59 17.64 -6.71
C SER A 55 -8.66 19.17 -6.68
N LEU A 56 -7.93 19.84 -5.77
CA LEU A 56 -7.97 21.30 -5.74
C LEU A 56 -6.95 21.91 -6.71
N PRO A 57 -7.38 22.81 -7.62
CA PRO A 57 -6.44 23.63 -8.39
C PRO A 57 -5.58 24.46 -7.43
N ALA A 58 -4.34 24.75 -7.84
CA ALA A 58 -3.44 25.61 -7.08
C ALA A 58 -4.15 26.94 -6.72
N SER A 59 -4.09 27.34 -5.45
CA SER A 59 -4.60 28.66 -5.02
C SER A 59 -3.84 29.77 -5.75
N GLU A 60 -4.55 30.77 -6.29
CA GLU A 60 -3.94 31.98 -6.83
C GLU A 60 -3.21 32.81 -5.75
N ASP A 61 -3.63 32.67 -4.49
CA ASP A 61 -2.94 33.23 -3.32
C ASP A 61 -2.05 32.17 -2.66
N VAL A 62 -0.76 32.22 -3.00
CA VAL A 62 0.28 31.32 -2.49
C VAL A 62 0.43 31.45 -0.97
N LEU A 63 0.29 32.65 -0.42
CA LEU A 63 0.42 32.87 1.02
C LEU A 63 -0.74 32.24 1.77
N GLN A 64 -1.97 32.38 1.27
CA GLN A 64 -3.13 31.75 1.88
C GLN A 64 -3.06 30.22 1.79
N ALA A 65 -2.59 29.66 0.66
CA ALA A 65 -2.36 28.23 0.54
C ALA A 65 -1.30 27.70 1.50
N ASP A 66 -0.19 28.43 1.67
CA ASP A 66 0.84 28.08 2.65
C ASP A 66 0.27 28.10 4.08
N LYS A 67 -0.56 29.09 4.42
CA LYS A 67 -1.24 29.16 5.71
C LYS A 67 -2.16 27.97 5.95
N ASP A 68 -2.97 27.62 4.97
CA ASP A 68 -3.95 26.53 5.11
C ASP A 68 -3.26 25.17 5.18
N MET A 69 -2.17 24.98 4.43
CA MET A 69 -1.28 23.82 4.54
C MET A 69 -0.63 23.74 5.92
N LEU A 70 -0.03 24.82 6.44
CA LEU A 70 0.62 24.79 7.77
C LEU A 70 -0.39 24.51 8.90
N LYS A 71 -1.63 24.98 8.75
CA LYS A 71 -2.75 24.65 9.66
C LYS A 71 -3.11 23.17 9.56
N ALA A 72 -3.22 22.62 8.35
CA ALA A 72 -3.49 21.20 8.12
C ALA A 72 -2.40 20.31 8.76
N LEU A 73 -1.14 20.74 8.65
CA LEU A 73 0.02 20.09 9.26
C LEU A 73 0.10 20.22 10.80
N LYS A 74 -0.77 21.04 11.41
CA LYS A 74 -0.82 21.29 12.87
C LYS A 74 0.57 21.61 13.45
N VAL A 75 1.34 22.45 12.75
CA VAL A 75 2.69 22.85 13.18
C VAL A 75 2.60 23.84 14.35
N SER A 76 3.43 23.67 15.36
CA SER A 76 3.52 24.60 16.50
C SER A 76 4.14 25.94 16.08
N SER A 77 3.71 27.03 16.71
CA SER A 77 4.32 28.35 16.49
C SER A 77 5.78 28.35 16.94
N GLY A 78 6.65 29.02 16.17
CA GLY A 78 8.09 29.03 16.40
C GLY A 78 8.83 27.86 15.75
N PHE A 79 8.31 27.27 14.67
CA PHE A 79 8.92 26.14 13.99
C PHE A 79 10.14 26.53 13.14
N ASP A 80 11.01 25.55 12.88
CA ASP A 80 12.13 25.67 11.96
C ASP A 80 11.70 25.17 10.57
N PHE A 81 12.05 25.89 9.50
CA PHE A 81 11.63 25.58 8.14
C PHE A 81 12.79 25.55 7.15
N ARG A 82 12.77 24.58 6.23
CA ARG A 82 13.65 24.50 5.07
C ARG A 82 12.84 24.21 3.81
N ARG A 83 13.23 24.82 2.69
CA ARG A 83 12.75 24.48 1.35
C ARG A 83 13.92 24.02 0.49
N ARG A 84 13.76 22.92 -0.23
CA ARG A 84 14.67 22.43 -1.26
C ARG A 84 13.89 22.21 -2.55
N CYS A 85 14.42 22.71 -3.66
CA CYS A 85 13.72 22.65 -4.94
C CYS A 85 14.43 21.64 -5.84
N PHE A 86 13.66 20.74 -6.43
CA PHE A 86 14.15 19.62 -7.20
C PHE A 86 13.71 19.83 -8.63
N ASN A 87 14.67 19.92 -9.54
CA ASN A 87 14.39 20.00 -10.95
C ASN A 87 14.64 18.63 -11.61
N VAL A 88 13.57 17.99 -12.05
CA VAL A 88 13.61 16.63 -12.60
C VAL A 88 13.61 16.64 -14.12
N ARG A 89 14.45 15.78 -14.70
CA ARG A 89 14.55 15.57 -16.14
C ARG A 89 14.28 14.09 -16.48
N PRO A 90 13.14 13.77 -17.10
CA PRO A 90 12.89 12.44 -17.65
C PRO A 90 13.98 12.08 -18.66
N THR A 91 14.69 10.98 -18.42
CA THR A 91 15.89 10.63 -19.19
C THR A 91 15.84 9.18 -19.63
N VAL A 92 15.91 8.96 -20.95
CA VAL A 92 15.93 7.62 -21.56
C VAL A 92 17.10 6.80 -21.04
N GLY A 93 16.82 5.57 -20.62
CA GLY A 93 17.83 4.64 -20.11
C GLY A 93 18.10 4.74 -18.62
N VAL A 94 17.64 5.81 -17.95
CA VAL A 94 17.62 5.87 -16.48
C VAL A 94 16.54 4.93 -15.96
N LYS A 95 16.87 4.17 -14.92
CA LYS A 95 15.97 3.20 -14.29
C LYS A 95 15.92 3.46 -12.79
N ARG A 96 14.79 3.11 -12.17
CA ARG A 96 14.67 3.00 -10.72
C ARG A 96 15.80 2.12 -10.18
N THR A 97 16.37 2.52 -9.04
CA THR A 97 17.37 1.74 -8.31
C THR A 97 17.00 1.71 -6.84
N SER A 98 17.55 0.75 -6.07
CA SER A 98 17.27 0.71 -4.63
C SER A 98 17.75 1.97 -3.90
N LEU A 99 18.81 2.61 -4.40
CA LEU A 99 19.40 3.81 -3.80
C LEU A 99 20.12 4.64 -4.88
N ALA A 100 19.62 5.84 -5.14
CA ALA A 100 20.27 6.81 -6.01
C ALA A 100 21.21 7.71 -5.19
N LYS A 101 22.43 7.95 -5.66
CA LYS A 101 23.39 8.83 -4.98
C LYS A 101 23.38 10.21 -5.60
N ILE A 102 23.17 11.23 -4.79
CA ILE A 102 23.14 12.63 -5.19
C ILE A 102 24.36 13.32 -4.56
N PRO A 103 25.39 13.69 -5.35
CA PRO A 103 26.65 14.25 -4.83
C PRO A 103 26.50 15.72 -4.44
N GLN A 104 25.56 16.00 -3.54
CA GLN A 104 25.21 17.30 -2.99
C GLN A 104 24.68 17.10 -1.56
N SER A 105 24.73 18.14 -0.73
CA SER A 105 24.13 18.13 0.60
C SER A 105 22.68 18.60 0.54
N LEU A 106 21.76 17.86 1.17
CA LEU A 106 20.36 18.28 1.25
C LEU A 106 20.20 19.47 2.22
N PHE A 107 20.98 19.51 3.29
CA PHE A 107 20.89 20.51 4.36
C PHE A 107 21.99 21.59 4.32
N GLN A 108 22.65 21.76 3.18
CA GLN A 108 23.68 22.78 2.97
C GLN A 108 23.23 24.17 3.41
N VAL A 109 21.97 24.50 3.13
CA VAL A 109 21.31 25.75 3.50
C VAL A 109 20.64 25.60 4.86
N PRO A 110 20.98 26.41 5.89
CA PRO A 110 20.40 26.32 7.24
C PRO A 110 18.89 26.63 7.26
N PRO A 111 18.15 26.21 8.31
CA PRO A 111 16.72 26.48 8.40
C PRO A 111 16.47 27.94 8.76
N SER A 112 15.35 28.47 8.26
CA SER A 112 14.71 29.65 8.86
C SER A 112 14.11 29.24 10.19
N ARG A 113 14.42 29.97 11.27
CA ARG A 113 14.08 29.55 12.64
C ARG A 113 12.96 30.39 13.21
N GLY A 114 12.11 29.75 14.00
CA GLY A 114 11.11 30.45 14.82
C GLY A 114 9.97 31.05 14.01
N LEU A 115 9.61 30.45 12.87
CA LEU A 115 8.50 30.91 12.05
C LEU A 115 7.15 30.62 12.72
N SER A 116 6.18 31.47 12.44
CA SER A 116 4.77 31.27 12.74
C SER A 116 3.99 30.92 11.47
N ILE A 117 2.77 30.43 11.62
CA ILE A 117 1.90 30.15 10.46
C ILE A 117 1.53 31.41 9.67
N GLU A 118 1.72 32.60 10.22
CA GLU A 118 1.41 33.86 9.55
C GLU A 118 2.56 34.38 8.68
N ASP A 119 3.77 33.84 8.88
CA ASP A 119 4.96 34.25 8.15
C ASP A 119 5.00 33.66 6.74
N ALA A 120 5.50 34.45 5.78
CA ALA A 120 5.76 33.94 4.44
C ALA A 120 6.89 32.91 4.47
N LEU A 121 6.68 31.76 3.81
CA LEU A 121 7.72 30.74 3.72
C LEU A 121 8.86 31.21 2.82
N PRO A 122 10.13 30.94 3.20
CA PRO A 122 11.28 31.38 2.42
C PRO A 122 11.29 30.74 1.01
N PRO A 123 11.79 31.47 -0.01
CA PRO A 123 11.85 30.96 -1.38
C PRO A 123 12.87 29.84 -1.54
N CYS A 124 12.86 29.18 -2.71
CA CYS A 124 13.93 28.27 -3.13
C CYS A 124 15.29 28.97 -3.05
N GLN A 125 16.23 28.42 -2.27
CA GLN A 125 17.58 28.99 -2.17
C GLN A 125 18.60 28.27 -3.07
N ASP A 126 18.33 27.02 -3.42
CA ASP A 126 19.18 26.16 -4.24
C ASP A 126 18.32 25.08 -4.92
N VAL A 127 18.83 24.51 -6.02
CA VAL A 127 18.13 23.55 -6.88
C VAL A 127 18.95 22.27 -7.04
N VAL A 128 18.34 21.14 -6.69
CA VAL A 128 18.89 19.80 -6.95
C VAL A 128 18.40 19.35 -8.33
N HIS A 129 19.32 19.05 -9.24
CA HIS A 129 18.98 18.50 -10.56
C HIS A 129 19.02 16.97 -10.52
N LEU A 130 17.92 16.33 -10.94
CA LEU A 130 17.79 14.88 -10.94
C LEU A 130 17.39 14.35 -12.31
N ASP A 131 18.12 13.36 -12.80
CA ASP A 131 17.64 12.53 -13.89
C ASP A 131 16.72 11.45 -13.33
N VAL A 132 15.50 11.38 -13.84
CA VAL A 132 14.49 10.39 -13.45
C VAL A 132 14.20 9.46 -14.62
N PRO A 133 13.71 8.22 -14.39
CA PRO A 133 13.32 7.32 -15.46
C PRO A 133 12.39 8.02 -16.46
N ASP A 134 12.63 7.75 -17.74
CA ASP A 134 11.79 8.30 -18.80
C ASP A 134 10.34 7.93 -18.58
N TRP A 135 9.48 8.94 -18.62
CA TRP A 135 8.05 8.81 -18.40
C TRP A 135 7.37 9.92 -19.19
N SER A 136 6.17 9.64 -19.68
CA SER A 136 5.38 10.62 -20.42
C SER A 136 3.99 10.71 -19.83
N GLN A 137 3.64 11.88 -19.28
CA GLN A 137 2.28 12.22 -18.86
C GLN A 137 1.24 11.95 -19.96
N LYS A 138 1.66 12.11 -21.22
CA LYS A 138 0.79 12.01 -22.40
C LYS A 138 0.76 10.61 -23.00
N ALA A 139 1.69 9.73 -22.62
CA ALA A 139 1.65 8.33 -23.01
C ALA A 139 0.67 7.61 -22.09
N ILE A 140 -0.62 7.81 -22.34
CA ILE A 140 -1.66 6.91 -21.87
C ILE A 140 -1.32 5.56 -22.51
N ALA A 141 -0.66 4.70 -21.74
CA ALA A 141 -0.38 3.35 -22.17
C ALA A 141 -1.64 2.54 -21.91
N ASP A 142 -2.30 2.16 -22.99
CA ASP A 142 -3.44 1.25 -22.97
C ASP A 142 -3.06 -0.04 -22.22
N THR A 143 -3.70 -0.26 -21.08
CA THR A 143 -3.58 -1.47 -20.28
C THR A 143 -4.87 -2.30 -20.28
N SER A 144 -5.77 -2.11 -21.25
CA SER A 144 -7.02 -2.87 -21.43
C SER A 144 -6.86 -4.39 -21.49
N ALA A 145 -5.64 -4.87 -21.74
CA ALA A 145 -5.26 -6.27 -21.57
C ALA A 145 -5.46 -6.81 -20.14
N ILE A 146 -5.57 -5.94 -19.13
CA ILE A 146 -5.86 -6.26 -17.74
C ILE A 146 -7.27 -5.78 -17.38
N MET A 147 -8.09 -6.68 -16.86
CA MET A 147 -9.36 -6.38 -16.18
C MET A 147 -9.19 -6.59 -14.68
N PHE A 148 -9.58 -5.62 -13.87
CA PHE A 148 -9.49 -5.74 -12.42
C PHE A 148 -10.81 -6.20 -11.80
N GLY A 149 -10.72 -6.92 -10.69
CA GLY A 149 -11.86 -7.35 -9.87
C GLY A 149 -11.60 -7.01 -8.40
N MET A 150 -12.61 -6.44 -7.75
CA MET A 150 -12.55 -6.04 -6.35
C MET A 150 -13.85 -6.43 -5.64
N ALA A 151 -13.75 -7.30 -4.63
CA ALA A 151 -14.86 -7.66 -3.77
C ALA A 151 -14.86 -6.73 -2.57
N THR A 152 -15.83 -5.82 -2.51
CA THR A 152 -15.84 -4.75 -1.49
C THR A 152 -17.26 -4.30 -1.16
N THR A 153 -17.40 -3.34 -0.27
CA THR A 153 -18.66 -2.71 0.10
C THR A 153 -18.87 -1.41 -0.66
N LEU A 154 -20.12 -0.99 -0.83
CA LEU A 154 -20.43 0.26 -1.54
C LEU A 154 -19.74 1.48 -0.92
N SER A 155 -19.70 1.54 0.41
CA SER A 155 -19.02 2.62 1.14
C SER A 155 -17.49 2.62 0.99
N ARG A 156 -16.87 1.44 0.85
CA ARG A 156 -15.42 1.32 0.71
C ARG A 156 -14.97 1.69 -0.70
N ILE A 157 -15.68 1.28 -1.75
CA ILE A 157 -15.33 1.70 -3.12
C ILE A 157 -15.50 3.21 -3.31
N ASP A 158 -16.57 3.80 -2.78
CA ASP A 158 -16.78 5.26 -2.78
C ASP A 158 -15.59 6.00 -2.14
N ALA A 159 -15.18 5.55 -0.94
CA ALA A 159 -14.03 6.11 -0.25
C ALA A 159 -12.67 5.82 -0.93
N SER A 160 -12.60 4.79 -1.79
CA SER A 160 -11.36 4.35 -2.43
C SER A 160 -11.17 4.92 -3.83
N LEU A 161 -12.22 5.46 -4.45
CA LEU A 161 -12.18 5.99 -5.81
C LEU A 161 -11.05 7.04 -6.03
N PRO A 162 -10.79 8.00 -5.10
CA PRO A 162 -9.67 8.92 -5.25
C PRO A 162 -8.29 8.24 -5.26
N ALA A 163 -8.13 7.13 -4.54
CA ALA A 163 -6.89 6.36 -4.55
C ALA A 163 -6.76 5.51 -5.82
N VAL A 164 -7.85 4.86 -6.24
CA VAL A 164 -7.94 4.08 -7.48
C VAL A 164 -7.64 4.96 -8.70
N SER A 165 -8.09 6.22 -8.69
CA SER A 165 -7.87 7.15 -9.79
C SER A 165 -6.40 7.50 -10.02
N ARG A 166 -5.52 7.37 -9.02
CA ARG A 166 -4.09 7.61 -9.19
C ARG A 166 -3.42 6.63 -10.15
N TRP A 167 -3.98 5.44 -10.33
CA TRP A 167 -3.36 4.38 -11.15
C TRP A 167 -4.27 3.81 -12.23
N LEU A 168 -5.60 3.91 -12.10
CA LEU A 168 -6.55 3.33 -13.07
C LEU A 168 -7.08 4.34 -14.11
N SER A 169 -6.99 5.64 -13.83
CA SER A 169 -7.54 6.70 -14.71
C SER A 169 -7.00 6.62 -16.14
N ASN A 170 -7.90 6.67 -17.12
CA ASN A 170 -7.60 6.63 -18.55
C ASN A 170 -6.80 5.41 -19.00
N SER A 171 -6.70 4.35 -18.20
CA SER A 171 -5.87 3.18 -18.51
C SER A 171 -6.47 2.25 -19.56
N GLY A 172 -7.79 2.35 -19.80
CA GLY A 172 -8.54 1.39 -20.61
C GLY A 172 -8.85 0.07 -19.89
N SER A 173 -8.29 -0.15 -18.69
CA SER A 173 -8.60 -1.31 -17.85
C SER A 173 -9.93 -1.10 -17.11
N PRO A 174 -10.94 -1.96 -17.30
CA PRO A 174 -12.17 -1.90 -16.50
C PRO A 174 -11.95 -2.48 -15.10
N LEU A 175 -12.73 -2.00 -14.13
CA LEU A 175 -12.79 -2.54 -12.77
C LEU A 175 -14.19 -3.09 -12.48
N VAL A 176 -14.28 -4.40 -12.30
CA VAL A 176 -15.47 -5.10 -11.79
C VAL A 176 -15.49 -4.96 -10.27
N VAL A 177 -16.51 -4.28 -9.76
CA VAL A 177 -16.76 -4.08 -8.34
C VAL A 177 -17.90 -5.01 -7.92
N LEU A 178 -17.54 -6.10 -7.23
CA LEU A 178 -18.50 -7.01 -6.64
C LEU A 178 -18.90 -6.49 -5.25
N LEU A 179 -20.12 -5.96 -5.14
CA LEU A 179 -20.67 -5.45 -3.90
C LEU A 179 -21.13 -6.61 -3.00
N VAL A 180 -20.37 -6.84 -1.94
CA VAL A 180 -20.61 -7.94 -0.98
C VAL A 180 -21.57 -7.56 0.14
N ASP A 181 -22.00 -6.29 0.19
CA ASP A 181 -22.95 -5.71 1.13
C ASP A 181 -24.31 -5.36 0.50
N GLN A 182 -24.47 -5.58 -0.82
CA GLN A 182 -25.68 -5.24 -1.57
C GLN A 182 -26.26 -6.48 -2.26
N ALA A 183 -27.43 -6.93 -1.82
CA ALA A 183 -28.15 -8.06 -2.44
C ALA A 183 -28.77 -7.68 -3.79
N GLU A 184 -29.28 -6.45 -3.92
CA GLU A 184 -29.84 -5.93 -5.17
C GLU A 184 -29.36 -4.49 -5.39
N LEU A 185 -28.72 -4.23 -6.53
CA LEU A 185 -28.16 -2.92 -6.86
C LEU A 185 -29.22 -1.81 -6.95
N ILE A 186 -30.49 -2.17 -7.19
CA ILE A 186 -31.58 -1.19 -7.36
C ILE A 186 -31.83 -0.36 -6.09
N HIS A 187 -31.57 -0.93 -4.91
CA HIS A 187 -31.79 -0.24 -3.64
C HIS A 187 -30.82 0.93 -3.43
N GLU A 188 -29.62 0.85 -3.99
CA GLU A 188 -28.58 1.88 -3.90
C GLU A 188 -28.31 2.55 -5.25
N GLY A 189 -29.28 2.50 -6.17
CA GLY A 189 -29.10 2.91 -7.56
C GLY A 189 -28.63 4.37 -7.73
N GLN A 190 -29.06 5.28 -6.84
CA GLN A 190 -28.62 6.68 -6.85
C GLN A 190 -27.15 6.83 -6.44
N THR A 191 -26.74 6.14 -5.37
CA THR A 191 -25.36 6.14 -4.88
C THR A 191 -24.42 5.52 -5.91
N ILE A 192 -24.81 4.37 -6.48
CA ILE A 192 -24.05 3.69 -7.53
C ILE A 192 -23.92 4.55 -8.78
N ALA A 193 -25.00 5.23 -9.20
CA ALA A 193 -24.95 6.15 -10.34
C ALA A 193 -23.98 7.30 -10.09
N ARG A 194 -24.02 7.93 -8.91
CA ARG A 194 -23.07 8.99 -8.53
C ARG A 194 -21.62 8.51 -8.61
N ILE A 195 -21.30 7.36 -7.99
CA ILE A 195 -19.92 6.84 -7.99
C ILE A 195 -19.47 6.49 -9.41
N ARG A 196 -20.36 5.96 -10.25
CA ARG A 196 -20.08 5.67 -11.66
C ARG A 196 -19.82 6.95 -12.46
N ASP A 197 -20.60 8.00 -12.24
CA ASP A 197 -20.42 9.29 -12.91
C ASP A 197 -19.09 9.93 -12.50
N GLU A 198 -18.78 9.96 -11.21
CA GLU A 198 -17.48 10.44 -10.69
C GLU A 198 -16.31 9.64 -11.26
N ALA A 199 -16.43 8.31 -11.35
CA ALA A 199 -15.40 7.46 -11.95
C ALA A 199 -15.26 7.72 -13.47
N ALA A 200 -16.36 7.92 -14.18
CA ALA A 200 -16.35 8.23 -15.61
C ALA A 200 -15.68 9.59 -15.90
N GLU A 201 -15.88 10.61 -15.05
CA GLU A 201 -15.18 11.89 -15.13
C GLU A 201 -13.66 11.75 -14.96
N LEU A 202 -13.22 10.74 -14.20
CA LEU A 202 -11.81 10.37 -14.03
C LEU A 202 -11.28 9.45 -15.14
N GLY A 203 -12.12 9.09 -16.12
CA GLY A 203 -11.75 8.15 -17.19
C GLY A 203 -11.61 6.71 -16.71
N ILE A 204 -12.37 6.32 -15.68
CA ILE A 204 -12.39 4.98 -15.09
C ILE A 204 -13.72 4.32 -15.42
N GLU A 205 -13.66 3.09 -15.92
CA GLU A 205 -14.85 2.28 -16.15
C GLU A 205 -15.11 1.35 -14.95
N LEU A 206 -16.18 1.64 -14.20
CA LEU A 206 -16.66 0.78 -13.11
C LEU A 206 -17.86 -0.08 -13.55
N ILE A 207 -17.73 -1.38 -13.36
CA ILE A 207 -18.79 -2.37 -13.59
C ILE A 207 -19.24 -2.89 -12.23
N PHE A 208 -20.44 -2.51 -11.79
CA PHE A 208 -20.98 -2.95 -10.50
C PHE A 208 -21.79 -4.23 -10.67
N GLU A 209 -21.51 -5.21 -9.81
CA GLU A 209 -22.25 -6.46 -9.67
C GLU A 209 -22.61 -6.67 -8.20
N SER A 210 -23.76 -7.27 -7.93
CA SER A 210 -24.16 -7.67 -6.57
C SER A 210 -23.69 -9.10 -6.30
N TYR A 211 -23.21 -9.36 -5.08
CA TYR A 211 -22.91 -10.72 -4.67
C TYR A 211 -24.19 -11.58 -4.66
N GLY A 212 -24.23 -12.61 -5.52
CA GLY A 212 -25.40 -13.48 -5.68
C GLY A 212 -25.52 -14.62 -4.66
N GLY A 213 -24.58 -14.74 -3.71
CA GLY A 213 -24.59 -15.75 -2.65
C GLY A 213 -25.36 -15.31 -1.40
N ASP A 214 -25.18 -16.03 -0.29
CA ASP A 214 -25.78 -15.65 0.99
C ASP A 214 -24.97 -14.50 1.63
N MET A 215 -25.63 -13.47 2.14
CA MET A 215 -24.95 -12.35 2.80
C MET A 215 -24.17 -12.77 4.06
N GLY A 216 -24.50 -13.92 4.66
CA GLY A 216 -23.77 -14.57 5.74
C GLY A 216 -22.57 -15.40 5.29
N ASP A 217 -22.34 -15.54 3.98
CA ASP A 217 -21.19 -16.27 3.45
C ASP A 217 -19.87 -15.61 3.87
N THR A 218 -18.84 -16.44 3.91
CA THR A 218 -17.49 -16.06 4.31
C THR A 218 -16.86 -15.05 3.35
N GLU A 219 -15.79 -14.40 3.79
CA GLU A 219 -14.98 -13.57 2.90
C GLU A 219 -14.41 -14.39 1.74
N GLY A 220 -14.02 -15.64 2.00
CA GLY A 220 -13.64 -16.63 1.00
C GLY A 220 -14.61 -16.73 -0.19
N LEU A 221 -15.85 -17.11 0.10
CA LEU A 221 -16.89 -17.30 -0.93
C LEU A 221 -17.24 -15.99 -1.65
N LYS A 222 -17.26 -14.87 -0.91
CA LYS A 222 -17.54 -13.53 -1.48
C LYS A 222 -16.45 -13.07 -2.44
N ASN A 223 -15.19 -13.25 -2.06
CA ASN A 223 -14.05 -12.89 -2.88
C ASN A 223 -13.96 -13.78 -4.12
N PHE A 224 -14.08 -15.10 -3.95
CA PHE A 224 -13.96 -16.05 -5.06
C PHE A 224 -15.09 -15.95 -6.09
N ALA A 225 -16.27 -15.41 -5.73
CA ALA A 225 -17.33 -15.13 -6.70
C ALA A 225 -16.93 -14.14 -7.80
N LEU A 226 -15.85 -13.36 -7.61
CA LEU A 226 -15.24 -12.60 -8.69
C LEU A 226 -14.84 -13.47 -9.88
N ALA A 227 -14.56 -14.77 -9.70
CA ALA A 227 -14.25 -15.67 -10.81
C ALA A 227 -15.36 -15.69 -11.86
N GLU A 228 -16.62 -15.77 -11.41
CA GLU A 228 -17.78 -15.77 -12.30
C GLU A 228 -18.01 -14.39 -12.94
N GLU A 229 -17.96 -13.32 -12.15
CA GLU A 229 -18.22 -11.97 -12.66
C GLU A 229 -17.12 -11.47 -13.60
N LEU A 230 -15.85 -11.74 -13.31
CA LEU A 230 -14.74 -11.39 -14.21
C LEU A 230 -14.82 -12.14 -15.53
N ASN A 231 -15.12 -13.45 -15.49
CA ASN A 231 -15.27 -14.23 -16.71
C ASN A 231 -16.50 -13.78 -17.54
N LYS A 232 -17.61 -13.43 -16.87
CA LYS A 232 -18.82 -12.88 -17.49
C LYS A 232 -18.55 -11.57 -18.24
N HIS A 233 -17.70 -10.71 -17.70
CA HIS A 233 -17.37 -9.40 -18.28
C HIS A 233 -16.13 -9.42 -19.19
N ARG A 234 -15.51 -10.59 -19.40
CA ARG A 234 -14.31 -10.76 -20.23
C ARG A 234 -14.49 -10.14 -21.62
N ARG A 235 -13.50 -9.36 -22.06
CA ARG A 235 -13.44 -8.76 -23.40
C ARG A 235 -12.45 -9.51 -24.29
N ALA A 236 -12.49 -9.22 -25.59
CA ALA A 236 -11.61 -9.87 -26.57
C ALA A 236 -10.13 -9.57 -26.30
N GLU A 237 -9.84 -8.35 -25.83
CA GLU A 237 -8.52 -7.85 -25.47
C GLU A 237 -8.07 -8.31 -24.07
N THR A 238 -8.98 -8.77 -23.20
CA THR A 238 -8.64 -9.19 -21.83
C THR A 238 -7.76 -10.43 -21.85
N GLN A 239 -6.50 -10.26 -21.44
CA GLN A 239 -5.50 -11.31 -21.31
C GLN A 239 -5.29 -11.75 -19.86
N TRP A 240 -5.45 -10.81 -18.93
CA TRP A 240 -5.20 -10.97 -17.51
C TRP A 240 -6.35 -10.43 -16.67
N PHE A 241 -6.62 -11.14 -15.58
CA PHE A 241 -7.56 -10.72 -14.55
C PHE A 241 -6.78 -10.40 -13.27
N GLY A 242 -6.83 -9.16 -12.81
CA GLY A 242 -6.21 -8.70 -11.56
C GLY A 242 -7.22 -8.71 -10.42
N ILE A 243 -7.09 -9.62 -9.45
CA ILE A 243 -7.89 -9.63 -8.23
C ILE A 243 -7.14 -8.82 -7.17
N ILE A 244 -7.82 -7.83 -6.60
CA ILE A 244 -7.24 -6.83 -5.68
C ILE A 244 -8.20 -6.50 -4.54
N ASP A 245 -7.66 -5.92 -3.47
CA ASP A 245 -8.42 -5.30 -2.38
C ASP A 245 -8.58 -3.79 -2.64
N ASP A 246 -9.51 -3.12 -1.95
CA ASP A 246 -9.70 -1.67 -2.13
C ASP A 246 -8.61 -0.78 -1.51
N ASP A 247 -7.68 -1.38 -0.77
CA ASP A 247 -6.44 -0.80 -0.28
C ASP A 247 -5.19 -1.33 -1.00
N THR A 248 -5.34 -2.02 -2.13
CA THR A 248 -4.25 -2.25 -3.08
C THR A 248 -3.94 -0.96 -3.84
N PHE A 249 -2.66 -0.57 -3.93
CA PHE A 249 -2.21 0.58 -4.70
C PHE A 249 -1.12 0.19 -5.69
N PHE A 250 -1.35 0.43 -6.98
CA PHE A 250 -0.32 0.27 -8.01
C PHE A 250 0.42 1.58 -8.21
N LEU A 251 1.74 1.52 -8.41
CA LEU A 251 2.53 2.70 -8.75
C LEU A 251 2.15 3.23 -10.13
N ALA A 252 2.02 2.31 -11.09
CA ALA A 252 1.49 2.57 -12.43
C ALA A 252 1.16 1.25 -13.09
N LEU A 253 0.13 1.24 -13.95
CA LEU A 253 -0.28 0.04 -14.68
C LEU A 253 0.66 -0.39 -15.83
N PRO A 254 1.31 0.51 -16.59
CA PRO A 254 2.18 0.07 -17.69
C PRO A 254 3.38 -0.78 -17.23
N PRO A 255 4.09 -0.45 -16.11
CA PRO A 255 5.08 -1.35 -15.51
C PRO A 255 4.48 -2.70 -15.07
N MET A 256 3.27 -2.71 -14.50
CA MET A 256 2.57 -3.94 -14.12
C MET A 256 2.28 -4.85 -15.33
N LEU A 257 1.69 -4.29 -16.39
CA LEU A 257 1.45 -5.04 -17.63
C LEU A 257 2.76 -5.53 -18.28
N LYS A 258 3.80 -4.70 -18.25
CA LYS A 258 5.14 -5.09 -18.73
C LYS A 258 5.71 -6.26 -17.93
N ALA A 259 5.47 -6.32 -16.62
CA ALA A 259 5.90 -7.41 -15.75
C ALA A 259 5.19 -8.75 -16.09
N LEU A 260 3.97 -8.70 -16.65
CA LEU A 260 3.23 -9.87 -17.13
C LEU A 260 3.65 -10.34 -18.53
N LYS A 261 4.31 -9.50 -19.34
CA LYS A 261 4.72 -9.79 -20.72
C LYS A 261 5.53 -11.09 -20.91
N PRO A 262 6.40 -11.53 -19.97
CA PRO A 262 7.13 -12.79 -20.11
C PRO A 262 6.23 -14.05 -20.10
N TYR A 263 5.01 -13.94 -19.59
CA TYR A 263 4.08 -15.06 -19.43
C TYR A 263 3.10 -15.07 -20.61
N ASN A 264 2.99 -16.20 -21.32
CA ASN A 264 2.06 -16.31 -22.45
C ASN A 264 0.61 -16.36 -21.95
N PRO A 265 -0.24 -15.35 -22.22
CA PRO A 265 -1.59 -15.27 -21.67
C PRO A 265 -2.56 -16.32 -22.24
N SER A 266 -2.18 -17.03 -23.32
CA SER A 266 -2.95 -18.17 -23.84
C SER A 266 -2.72 -19.48 -23.06
N GLN A 267 -1.82 -19.47 -22.07
CA GLN A 267 -1.60 -20.59 -21.15
C GLN A 267 -2.21 -20.28 -19.78
N GLU A 268 -2.42 -21.31 -18.97
CA GLU A 268 -2.96 -21.18 -17.61
C GLU A 268 -1.88 -20.69 -16.65
N TRP A 269 -2.04 -19.46 -16.15
CA TRP A 269 -1.14 -18.81 -15.20
C TRP A 269 -1.88 -18.35 -13.95
N TYR A 270 -1.31 -18.73 -12.81
CA TYR A 270 -1.61 -18.18 -11.49
C TYR A 270 -0.40 -17.41 -10.99
N ILE A 271 -0.45 -16.08 -11.08
CA ILE A 271 0.68 -15.18 -10.77
C ILE A 271 0.31 -14.30 -9.57
N GLY A 272 1.27 -14.04 -8.69
CA GLY A 272 1.09 -13.14 -7.55
C GLY A 272 2.34 -13.12 -6.67
N ALA A 273 2.24 -12.70 -5.42
CA ALA A 273 3.36 -12.75 -4.48
C ALA A 273 3.00 -13.44 -3.17
N LEU A 274 4.05 -13.94 -2.49
CA LEU A 274 3.95 -14.34 -1.09
C LEU A 274 3.93 -13.09 -0.20
N THR A 275 3.37 -13.21 1.01
CA THR A 275 3.57 -12.19 2.05
C THR A 275 5.02 -12.12 2.53
N GLU A 276 5.41 -11.04 3.21
CA GLU A 276 6.80 -10.75 3.56
C GLU A 276 7.35 -11.72 4.60
N GLY A 277 6.53 -12.20 5.53
CA GLY A 277 6.98 -13.03 6.65
C GLY A 277 6.68 -14.52 6.48
N LEU A 278 7.53 -15.35 7.08
CA LEU A 278 7.42 -16.81 7.03
C LEU A 278 6.37 -17.35 8.01
N PHE A 279 5.90 -16.57 8.99
CA PHE A 279 4.94 -17.08 9.97
C PHE A 279 3.60 -17.40 9.30
N ARG A 280 3.04 -16.45 8.53
CA ARG A 280 1.78 -16.66 7.81
C ARG A 280 1.95 -17.67 6.68
N ILE A 281 3.08 -17.67 5.97
CA ILE A 281 3.39 -18.70 4.96
C ILE A 281 3.40 -20.10 5.59
N ALA A 282 3.98 -20.26 6.78
CA ALA A 282 4.03 -21.56 7.46
C ALA A 282 2.64 -22.06 7.93
N GLN A 283 1.72 -21.14 8.23
CA GLN A 283 0.36 -21.47 8.67
C GLN A 283 -0.58 -21.73 7.50
N GLU A 284 -0.52 -20.87 6.50
CA GLU A 284 -1.48 -20.84 5.40
C GLU A 284 -0.98 -21.56 4.16
N GLY A 285 0.34 -21.74 3.98
CA GLY A 285 0.94 -22.35 2.80
C GLY A 285 1.24 -21.35 1.68
N PHE A 286 1.67 -21.87 0.52
CA PHE A 286 2.06 -21.04 -0.63
C PHE A 286 0.82 -20.64 -1.45
N LYS A 287 0.37 -19.39 -1.32
CA LYS A 287 -0.70 -18.76 -2.12
C LYS A 287 -0.22 -17.43 -2.68
N ALA A 288 -0.91 -16.87 -3.65
CA ALA A 288 -0.82 -15.44 -3.91
C ALA A 288 -1.65 -14.72 -2.84
N TRP A 289 -1.10 -13.65 -2.26
CA TRP A 289 -1.85 -12.79 -1.35
C TRP A 289 -2.61 -11.71 -2.14
N GLY A 290 -3.92 -11.62 -1.93
CA GLY A 290 -4.89 -10.84 -2.70
C GLY A 290 -4.58 -9.35 -2.76
N GLY A 291 -4.29 -8.77 -1.61
CA GLY A 291 -4.00 -7.35 -1.49
C GLY A 291 -2.72 -6.89 -2.20
N ALA A 292 -1.73 -7.77 -2.37
CA ALA A 292 -0.58 -7.51 -3.22
C ALA A 292 -0.96 -7.54 -4.72
N GLY A 293 -2.02 -8.26 -5.07
CA GLY A 293 -2.51 -8.49 -6.42
C GLY A 293 -2.33 -9.94 -6.88
N ILE A 294 -3.41 -10.56 -7.32
CA ILE A 294 -3.41 -11.86 -7.99
C ILE A 294 -3.71 -11.66 -9.47
N PHE A 295 -2.89 -12.24 -10.35
CA PHE A 295 -3.05 -12.16 -11.79
C PHE A 295 -3.34 -13.55 -12.36
N ILE A 296 -4.52 -13.70 -12.95
CA ILE A 296 -4.99 -14.95 -13.54
C ILE A 296 -5.12 -14.76 -15.04
N SER A 297 -4.48 -15.64 -15.82
CA SER A 297 -4.62 -15.65 -17.28
C SER A 297 -6.05 -15.98 -17.70
N ALA A 298 -6.45 -15.49 -18.88
CA ALA A 298 -7.78 -15.72 -19.40
C ALA A 298 -8.30 -17.19 -19.43
N PRO A 299 -7.54 -18.19 -19.94
CA PRO A 299 -8.01 -19.59 -19.94
C PRO A 299 -8.16 -20.18 -18.54
N LEU A 300 -7.32 -19.77 -17.58
CA LEU A 300 -7.45 -20.22 -16.19
C LEU A 300 -8.71 -19.64 -15.54
N MET A 301 -8.99 -18.36 -15.74
CA MET A 301 -10.19 -17.72 -15.19
C MET A 301 -11.47 -18.36 -15.69
N GLU A 302 -11.55 -18.65 -17.00
CA GLU A 302 -12.69 -19.35 -17.60
C GLU A 302 -12.92 -20.71 -16.94
N LYS A 303 -11.84 -21.48 -16.70
CA LYS A 303 -11.93 -22.77 -16.02
C LYS A 303 -12.40 -22.63 -14.56
N LEU A 304 -11.90 -21.65 -13.81
CA LEU A 304 -12.30 -21.40 -12.42
C LEU A 304 -13.77 -20.99 -12.34
N SER A 305 -14.21 -20.10 -13.22
CA SER A 305 -15.63 -19.70 -13.34
C SER A 305 -16.54 -20.90 -13.59
N LEU A 306 -16.20 -21.77 -14.56
CA LEU A 306 -17.00 -22.95 -14.88
C LEU A 306 -17.04 -23.99 -13.74
N ASN A 307 -16.06 -23.99 -12.85
CA ASN A 307 -15.95 -24.91 -11.72
C ASN A 307 -16.23 -24.25 -10.37
N SER A 308 -16.79 -23.05 -10.35
CA SER A 308 -16.95 -22.26 -9.11
C SER A 308 -17.72 -23.03 -8.02
N LYS A 309 -18.84 -23.67 -8.37
CA LYS A 309 -19.62 -24.52 -7.44
C LYS A 309 -18.84 -25.71 -6.88
N HIS A 310 -17.90 -26.25 -7.65
CA HIS A 310 -17.03 -27.34 -7.17
C HIS A 310 -16.00 -26.84 -6.17
N CYS A 311 -15.61 -25.57 -6.25
CA CYS A 311 -14.63 -24.95 -5.37
C CYS A 311 -15.21 -24.46 -4.04
N GLN A 312 -16.49 -24.08 -3.98
CA GLN A 312 -17.12 -23.57 -2.75
C GLN A 312 -16.90 -24.46 -1.50
N PRO A 313 -16.98 -25.81 -1.57
CA PRO A 313 -16.71 -26.67 -0.41
C PRO A 313 -15.26 -26.64 0.11
N LEU A 314 -14.31 -26.07 -0.65
CA LEU A 314 -12.91 -25.88 -0.24
C LEU A 314 -12.74 -24.64 0.65
N ASP A 315 -13.78 -23.84 0.82
CA ASP A 315 -13.71 -22.59 1.57
C ASP A 315 -13.28 -22.83 3.03
N GLN A 316 -12.28 -22.05 3.44
CA GLN A 316 -11.75 -22.02 4.81
C GLN A 316 -11.97 -20.65 5.48
N GLY A 317 -12.75 -19.79 4.84
CA GLY A 317 -13.14 -18.47 5.35
C GLY A 317 -12.37 -17.30 4.75
N PHE A 318 -11.29 -17.54 3.99
CA PHE A 318 -10.40 -16.50 3.44
C PHE A 318 -10.27 -16.61 1.92
N GLY A 319 -10.39 -15.48 1.21
CA GLY A 319 -10.42 -15.35 -0.25
C GLY A 319 -9.23 -16.01 -0.93
N ASP A 320 -8.03 -15.58 -0.59
CA ASP A 320 -6.80 -16.07 -1.21
C ASP A 320 -6.58 -17.58 -1.05
N LEU A 321 -7.01 -18.14 0.09
CA LEU A 321 -6.94 -19.58 0.32
C LEU A 321 -7.86 -20.32 -0.65
N LEU A 322 -9.09 -19.83 -0.81
CA LEU A 322 -10.05 -20.43 -1.72
C LEU A 322 -9.59 -20.32 -3.18
N TRP A 323 -9.02 -19.18 -3.61
CA TRP A 323 -8.40 -19.06 -4.93
C TRP A 323 -7.31 -20.11 -5.16
N ARG A 324 -6.36 -20.23 -4.22
CA ARG A 324 -5.29 -21.24 -4.32
C ARG A 324 -5.87 -22.65 -4.38
N ASP A 325 -6.74 -23.00 -3.43
CA ASP A 325 -7.24 -24.36 -3.27
C ASP A 325 -8.08 -24.78 -4.47
N CYS A 326 -8.92 -23.88 -4.99
CA CYS A 326 -9.66 -24.12 -6.24
C CYS A 326 -8.73 -24.32 -7.43
N ILE A 327 -7.71 -23.46 -7.61
CA ILE A 327 -6.75 -23.61 -8.72
C ILE A 327 -6.05 -24.97 -8.62
N LEU A 328 -5.56 -25.34 -7.43
CA LEU A 328 -4.88 -26.61 -7.23
C LEU A 328 -5.83 -27.80 -7.45
N GLU A 329 -7.05 -27.77 -6.93
CA GLU A 329 -8.04 -28.85 -7.13
C GLU A 329 -8.33 -29.08 -8.62
N ILE A 330 -8.50 -28.00 -9.38
CA ILE A 330 -8.95 -28.06 -10.78
C ILE A 330 -7.81 -28.32 -11.77
N THR A 331 -6.57 -27.96 -11.44
CA THR A 331 -5.46 -27.92 -12.43
C THR A 331 -4.19 -28.65 -12.01
N SER A 332 -4.08 -29.07 -10.75
CA SER A 332 -2.87 -29.75 -10.25
C SER A 332 -2.60 -31.04 -11.05
N PRO A 333 -1.32 -31.35 -11.32
CA PRO A 333 -0.10 -30.68 -10.86
C PRO A 333 0.43 -29.57 -11.79
N THR A 334 -0.35 -29.15 -12.78
CA THR A 334 0.16 -28.37 -13.94
C THR A 334 0.23 -26.87 -13.72
N VAL A 335 -0.68 -26.30 -12.93
CA VAL A 335 -0.64 -24.87 -12.57
C VAL A 335 -0.33 -24.74 -11.09
N LYS A 336 0.61 -23.84 -10.78
CA LYS A 336 1.04 -23.50 -9.42
C LYS A 336 1.33 -22.00 -9.37
N LEU A 337 1.41 -21.46 -8.15
CA LEU A 337 1.79 -20.07 -7.95
C LEU A 337 3.13 -19.76 -8.64
N THR A 338 3.09 -18.78 -9.52
CA THR A 338 4.25 -18.15 -10.13
C THR A 338 4.47 -16.81 -9.43
N GLN A 339 5.58 -16.69 -8.70
CA GLN A 339 5.86 -15.47 -7.96
C GLN A 339 6.29 -14.34 -8.89
N LEU A 340 5.68 -13.16 -8.74
CA LEU A 340 6.04 -11.93 -9.44
C LEU A 340 6.65 -10.93 -8.46
N GLU A 341 7.90 -10.54 -8.72
CA GLU A 341 8.61 -9.56 -7.91
C GLU A 341 7.97 -8.17 -8.00
N GLY A 342 7.99 -7.43 -6.88
CA GLY A 342 7.48 -6.06 -6.80
C GLY A 342 6.02 -5.95 -6.39
N LEU A 343 5.31 -7.07 -6.18
CA LEU A 343 4.02 -7.07 -5.51
C LEU A 343 4.24 -7.23 -4.00
N HIS A 344 3.62 -6.37 -3.19
CA HIS A 344 3.84 -6.34 -1.74
C HIS A 344 2.52 -6.33 -0.97
N GLN A 345 2.39 -7.32 -0.08
CA GLN A 345 1.20 -7.51 0.75
C GLN A 345 1.26 -6.63 2.02
N ILE A 346 2.46 -6.51 2.59
CA ILE A 346 2.74 -5.78 3.83
C ILE A 346 1.83 -6.23 4.98
N ASP A 347 1.78 -7.53 5.25
CA ASP A 347 1.15 -8.09 6.46
C ASP A 347 2.05 -7.84 7.70
N LEU A 348 2.41 -6.58 7.92
CA LEU A 348 3.35 -6.13 8.94
C LEU A 348 2.65 -5.19 9.92
N TRP A 349 3.07 -5.26 11.17
CA TRP A 349 2.49 -4.51 12.28
C TRP A 349 3.57 -3.69 13.00
N GLY A 350 3.12 -2.62 13.66
CA GLY A 350 4.00 -1.73 14.42
C GLY A 350 4.50 -0.56 13.59
N ASP A 351 5.78 -0.21 13.78
CA ASP A 351 6.42 0.83 12.98
C ASP A 351 6.92 0.20 11.67
N ILE A 352 6.25 0.51 10.56
CA ILE A 352 6.58 -0.02 9.23
C ILE A 352 7.62 0.84 8.48
N SER A 353 8.25 1.82 9.15
CA SER A 353 9.27 2.67 8.53
C SER A 353 10.37 1.87 7.85
N GLY A 354 10.79 0.77 8.46
CA GLY A 354 11.80 -0.12 7.89
C GLY A 354 11.41 -0.65 6.51
N TRP A 355 10.15 -0.99 6.28
CA TRP A 355 9.67 -1.47 4.98
C TRP A 355 9.65 -0.34 3.95
N TYR A 356 9.07 0.82 4.28
CA TYR A 356 9.01 1.96 3.36
C TYR A 356 10.40 2.48 2.98
N GLU A 357 11.38 2.40 3.88
CA GLU A 357 12.75 2.85 3.66
C GLU A 357 13.68 1.76 3.08
N SER A 358 13.15 0.63 2.61
CA SER A 358 13.97 -0.49 2.09
C SER A 358 14.44 -0.31 0.64
N GLY A 359 13.83 0.61 -0.13
CA GLY A 359 14.23 0.89 -1.52
C GLY A 359 13.93 -0.25 -2.48
N TRP A 360 12.66 -0.66 -2.53
CA TRP A 360 12.17 -1.74 -3.39
C TRP A 360 12.41 -1.44 -4.88
N THR A 361 12.92 -2.44 -5.61
CA THR A 361 13.09 -2.41 -7.07
C THR A 361 13.04 -3.83 -7.65
N PRO A 362 12.03 -4.21 -8.45
CA PRO A 362 10.86 -3.39 -8.82
C PRO A 362 9.94 -3.12 -7.62
N LEU A 363 9.09 -2.10 -7.75
CA LEU A 363 7.95 -1.82 -6.87
C LEU A 363 6.75 -1.62 -7.80
N LEU A 364 5.78 -2.54 -7.76
CA LEU A 364 4.63 -2.57 -8.66
C LEU A 364 3.34 -2.24 -7.91
N SER A 365 3.15 -2.88 -6.75
CA SER A 365 2.02 -2.64 -5.87
C SER A 365 2.45 -2.61 -4.40
N LEU A 366 1.62 -1.96 -3.58
CA LEU A 366 1.69 -2.03 -2.13
C LEU A 366 0.30 -2.10 -1.53
N HIS A 367 0.27 -2.55 -0.30
CA HIS A 367 -0.90 -2.79 0.55
C HIS A 367 -0.43 -2.67 2.01
N HIS A 368 -1.16 -2.86 3.09
CA HIS A 368 -2.47 -2.38 3.51
C HIS A 368 -2.46 -0.89 3.96
N TRP A 369 -2.09 0.06 3.09
CA TRP A 369 -1.73 1.44 3.46
C TRP A 369 -2.81 2.33 4.12
N LYS A 370 -4.06 1.87 4.17
CA LYS A 370 -5.17 2.57 4.84
C LYS A 370 -6.03 1.66 5.73
N SER A 371 -5.53 0.49 6.12
CA SER A 371 -6.29 -0.46 6.94
C SER A 371 -5.46 -1.04 8.10
N TRP A 372 -4.40 -1.79 7.85
CA TRP A 372 -3.54 -2.37 8.89
C TRP A 372 -2.46 -1.39 9.34
N HIS A 373 -2.00 -0.58 8.40
CA HIS A 373 -1.17 0.58 8.65
C HIS A 373 -1.72 1.79 7.91
N PHE A 374 -1.25 2.98 8.30
CA PHE A 374 -1.69 4.20 7.67
C PHE A 374 -0.51 5.00 7.14
N HIS A 375 -0.51 5.22 5.82
CA HIS A 375 0.35 6.18 5.16
C HIS A 375 -0.45 6.77 3.99
N PRO A 376 -0.51 8.10 3.81
CA PRO A 376 -1.32 8.73 2.75
C PRO A 376 -0.71 8.53 1.35
N VAL A 377 -0.69 7.28 0.87
CA VAL A 377 -0.04 6.84 -0.37
C VAL A 377 -0.54 7.63 -1.59
N PRO A 378 -1.85 7.86 -1.82
CA PRO A 378 -2.30 8.64 -2.96
C PRO A 378 -1.72 10.05 -2.99
N LEU A 379 -1.63 10.68 -1.82
CA LEU A 379 -1.09 12.03 -1.66
C LEU A 379 0.43 12.04 -1.81
N ALA A 380 1.13 11.09 -1.21
CA ALA A 380 2.57 10.91 -1.35
C ALA A 380 2.98 10.59 -2.81
N HIS A 381 2.13 9.86 -3.54
CA HIS A 381 2.29 9.52 -4.95
C HIS A 381 2.07 10.71 -5.89
N SER A 382 1.56 11.86 -5.44
CA SER A 382 1.38 13.07 -6.29
C SER A 382 2.66 13.49 -7.02
N VAL A 383 3.84 13.23 -6.45
CA VAL A 383 5.13 13.51 -7.10
C VAL A 383 5.30 12.81 -8.45
N ALA A 384 4.60 11.69 -8.67
CA ALA A 384 4.59 10.99 -9.95
C ALA A 384 4.06 11.86 -11.09
N ASP A 385 3.24 12.88 -10.78
CA ASP A 385 2.68 13.78 -11.79
C ASP A 385 3.73 14.76 -12.32
N VAL A 386 4.88 14.91 -11.69
CA VAL A 386 5.97 15.79 -12.17
C VAL A 386 7.24 15.00 -12.47
N ALA A 387 7.49 13.93 -11.71
CA ALA A 387 8.74 13.18 -11.76
C ALA A 387 8.59 11.72 -12.21
N GLY A 388 7.36 11.27 -12.49
CA GLY A 388 7.06 9.91 -12.93
C GLY A 388 6.92 8.93 -11.76
N PRO A 389 6.20 7.81 -11.96
CA PRO A 389 5.79 6.89 -10.89
C PRO A 389 6.99 6.22 -10.19
N ASP A 390 8.08 5.97 -10.91
CA ASP A 390 9.30 5.38 -10.36
C ASP A 390 9.98 6.26 -9.30
N THR A 391 9.59 7.52 -9.15
CA THR A 391 10.15 8.40 -8.12
C THR A 391 9.45 8.27 -6.77
N PHE A 392 8.23 7.73 -6.72
CA PHE A 392 7.56 7.44 -5.45
C PHE A 392 8.31 6.31 -4.71
N LEU A 393 8.62 6.52 -3.42
CA LEU A 393 9.48 5.64 -2.61
C LEU A 393 10.87 5.35 -3.20
N GLN A 394 11.35 6.14 -4.17
CA GLN A 394 12.75 6.12 -4.57
C GLN A 394 13.59 6.69 -3.41
N ARG A 395 14.70 6.02 -3.09
CA ARG A 395 15.67 6.51 -2.09
C ARG A 395 16.76 7.33 -2.75
N TYR A 396 17.03 8.52 -2.21
CA TYR A 396 18.09 9.41 -2.62
C TYR A 396 19.04 9.64 -1.45
N GLN A 397 20.29 9.19 -1.57
CA GLN A 397 21.36 9.41 -0.61
C GLN A 397 22.13 10.68 -0.97
N PHE A 398 22.23 11.61 -0.02
CA PHE A 398 22.99 12.85 -0.11
C PHE A 398 24.33 12.75 0.63
N ASP A 399 25.25 13.68 0.38
CA ASP A 399 26.62 13.66 0.92
C ASP A 399 26.69 13.92 2.43
N ASP A 400 25.65 14.51 3.01
CA ASP A 400 25.52 14.86 4.43
C ASP A 400 24.93 13.73 5.29
N SER A 401 25.05 12.48 4.84
CA SER A 401 24.46 11.30 5.50
C SER A 401 22.95 11.44 5.71
N ILE A 402 22.27 11.96 4.70
CA ILE A 402 20.82 12.09 4.64
C ILE A 402 20.29 11.20 3.53
N VAL A 403 19.18 10.51 3.83
CA VAL A 403 18.43 9.74 2.85
C VAL A 403 17.01 10.28 2.76
N LEU A 404 16.60 10.71 1.57
CA LEU A 404 15.20 10.97 1.25
C LEU A 404 14.59 9.68 0.69
N THR A 405 13.60 9.12 1.37
CA THR A 405 12.66 8.15 0.81
C THR A 405 11.45 8.94 0.33
N ASN A 406 11.39 9.21 -0.97
CA ASN A 406 10.42 10.15 -1.54
C ASN A 406 8.96 9.72 -1.24
N GLY A 407 8.14 10.67 -0.80
CA GLY A 407 6.79 10.41 -0.32
C GLY A 407 6.68 9.76 1.08
N PHE A 408 7.78 9.36 1.75
CA PHE A 408 7.71 8.72 3.08
C PHE A 408 8.52 9.43 4.16
N SER A 409 9.84 9.60 3.98
CA SER A 409 10.69 10.18 5.03
C SER A 409 11.92 10.91 4.51
N ILE A 410 12.43 11.86 5.28
CA ILE A 410 13.80 12.36 5.21
C ILE A 410 14.50 11.89 6.48
N SER A 411 15.61 11.18 6.35
CA SER A 411 16.32 10.56 7.48
C SER A 411 17.77 11.03 7.49
N ALA A 412 18.16 11.72 8.56
CA ALA A 412 19.55 12.07 8.83
C ALA A 412 20.17 11.07 9.83
N TYR A 413 21.44 10.72 9.61
CA TYR A 413 22.16 9.76 10.44
C TYR A 413 23.38 10.42 11.09
N PRO A 414 23.24 11.03 12.29
CA PRO A 414 24.31 11.81 12.93
C PRO A 414 25.57 11.01 13.27
N GLN A 415 25.44 9.68 13.38
CA GLN A 415 26.54 8.76 13.68
C GLN A 415 27.11 8.07 12.42
N GLY A 416 26.72 8.54 11.23
CA GLY A 416 27.06 7.93 9.94
C GLY A 416 25.99 6.98 9.43
N LEU A 417 26.01 6.73 8.12
CA LEU A 417 25.02 5.89 7.44
C LEU A 417 25.06 4.43 7.93
N PRO A 418 23.91 3.80 8.20
CA PRO A 418 23.84 2.36 8.40
C PRO A 418 24.05 1.61 7.08
N ASP A 419 24.05 0.28 7.12
CA ASP A 419 23.96 -0.53 5.90
C ASP A 419 22.57 -0.39 5.27
N LEU A 420 22.45 0.54 4.31
CA LEU A 420 21.21 0.87 3.61
C LEU A 420 20.73 -0.24 2.66
N ASN A 421 21.53 -1.29 2.44
CA ASN A 421 21.09 -2.49 1.71
C ASN A 421 20.28 -3.46 2.59
N ARG A 422 20.15 -3.17 3.89
CA ARG A 422 19.38 -4.00 4.84
C ARG A 422 18.14 -3.26 5.32
N THR A 423 17.01 -3.93 5.24
CA THR A 423 15.76 -3.49 5.87
C THR A 423 15.95 -3.34 7.37
N GLU A 424 15.50 -2.21 7.91
CA GLU A 424 15.47 -1.95 9.35
C GLU A 424 14.32 -2.72 9.99
N LEU A 425 14.58 -3.55 11.01
CA LEU A 425 13.52 -4.27 11.71
C LEU A 425 12.82 -3.37 12.74
N THR A 426 11.90 -2.53 12.26
CA THR A 426 11.03 -1.68 13.08
C THR A 426 9.64 -2.30 13.36
N PHE A 427 9.31 -3.38 12.65
CA PHE A 427 8.01 -4.05 12.64
C PHE A 427 8.07 -5.53 13.05
N TRP A 428 6.90 -6.15 13.17
CA TRP A 428 6.71 -7.59 13.40
C TRP A 428 5.52 -8.13 12.57
N GLU A 429 5.40 -9.44 12.41
CA GLU A 429 4.40 -10.07 11.52
C GLU A 429 3.08 -10.45 12.25
N ASP A 430 3.13 -10.76 13.55
CA ASP A 430 1.95 -11.23 14.31
C ASP A 430 1.46 -10.16 15.29
N VAL A 431 0.23 -9.67 15.10
CA VAL A 431 -0.43 -8.68 15.97
C VAL A 431 -0.41 -9.09 17.46
N ASN A 432 -0.48 -10.39 17.76
CA ASN A 432 -0.49 -10.91 19.12
C ASN A 432 0.90 -10.95 19.76
N ARG A 433 1.96 -10.67 18.99
CA ARG A 433 3.37 -10.72 19.43
C ARG A 433 3.99 -9.33 19.39
N LYS A 434 3.20 -8.32 19.77
CA LYS A 434 3.59 -6.92 19.78
C LYS A 434 4.91 -6.70 20.53
N GLY A 435 5.90 -6.15 19.83
CA GLY A 435 7.21 -5.83 20.39
C GLY A 435 8.16 -7.03 20.58
N GLU A 436 7.74 -8.25 20.23
CA GLU A 436 8.66 -9.38 20.16
C GLU A 436 9.63 -9.18 19.00
N LYS A 437 10.93 -9.40 19.25
CA LYS A 437 11.92 -9.35 18.18
C LYS A 437 11.68 -10.51 17.22
N PRO A 438 11.50 -10.26 15.92
CA PRO A 438 11.40 -11.31 14.92
C PRO A 438 12.55 -12.30 15.02
N ASN A 439 12.26 -13.59 14.80
CA ASN A 439 13.33 -14.56 14.57
C ASN A 439 14.18 -14.08 13.38
N ARG A 440 15.50 -14.28 13.44
CA ARG A 440 16.45 -13.89 12.38
C ARG A 440 16.02 -14.31 10.97
N LEU A 441 15.35 -15.46 10.84
CA LEU A 441 14.92 -15.98 9.55
C LEU A 441 13.48 -15.62 9.16
N MET A 442 12.71 -14.97 10.05
CA MET A 442 11.27 -14.70 9.86
C MET A 442 10.97 -13.99 8.54
N PHE A 443 11.83 -13.09 8.09
CA PHE A 443 11.64 -12.31 6.87
C PHE A 443 12.68 -12.60 5.79
N HIS A 444 13.49 -13.66 5.95
CA HIS A 444 14.69 -13.83 5.13
C HIS A 444 14.37 -14.19 3.67
N HIS A 445 13.19 -14.73 3.35
CA HIS A 445 12.84 -15.03 1.95
C HIS A 445 12.52 -13.77 1.15
N SER A 446 11.99 -12.72 1.78
CA SER A 446 11.53 -11.49 1.13
C SER A 446 12.48 -10.32 1.34
N LEU A 447 12.97 -10.10 2.57
CA LEU A 447 13.80 -8.96 2.95
C LEU A 447 15.29 -9.31 3.02
N GLY A 448 15.64 -10.59 2.96
CA GLY A 448 17.01 -11.07 3.12
C GLY A 448 17.58 -10.77 4.51
N ALA A 449 18.84 -10.32 4.55
CA ALA A 449 19.50 -9.96 5.80
C ALA A 449 19.04 -8.57 6.27
N THR A 450 18.46 -8.51 7.46
CA THR A 450 17.98 -7.25 8.04
C THR A 450 18.99 -6.63 9.03
N ARG A 451 18.70 -5.40 9.47
CA ARG A 451 19.44 -4.69 10.52
C ARG A 451 18.53 -4.31 11.68
N THR A 452 19.12 -4.12 12.86
CA THR A 452 18.39 -3.66 14.04
C THR A 452 17.81 -2.27 13.83
N ALA A 453 16.63 -2.01 14.40
CA ALA A 453 16.08 -0.67 14.53
C ALA A 453 17.05 0.29 15.23
N LEU A 454 17.16 1.50 14.69
CA LEU A 454 17.94 2.60 15.21
C LEU A 454 17.14 3.39 16.24
N GLN A 455 17.84 4.03 17.18
CA GLN A 455 17.19 4.89 18.15
C GLN A 455 16.87 6.26 17.52
N LEU A 456 15.57 6.56 17.33
CA LEU A 456 15.12 7.87 16.87
C LEU A 456 15.58 8.99 17.81
N GLY A 457 16.00 10.11 17.23
CA GLY A 457 16.55 11.28 17.93
C GLY A 457 18.03 11.16 18.34
N LYS A 458 18.62 9.96 18.24
CA LYS A 458 20.04 9.73 18.57
C LYS A 458 20.82 9.19 17.37
N ASP A 459 20.44 8.02 16.89
CA ASP A 459 21.13 7.33 15.78
C ASP A 459 20.52 7.73 14.43
N LYS A 460 19.24 8.10 14.44
CA LYS A 460 18.46 8.55 13.27
C LYS A 460 17.56 9.72 13.65
N ILE A 461 17.61 10.81 12.91
CA ILE A 461 16.65 11.92 13.00
C ILE A 461 15.76 11.82 11.77
N GLN A 462 14.44 11.75 11.95
CA GLN A 462 13.50 11.46 10.86
C GLN A 462 12.46 12.57 10.77
N TRP A 463 12.20 13.03 9.55
CA TRP A 463 11.04 13.83 9.19
C TRP A 463 10.11 12.94 8.37
N LEU A 464 8.87 12.76 8.78
CA LEU A 464 7.89 11.94 8.09
C LEU A 464 7.08 12.78 7.12
N PHE A 465 6.72 12.21 5.97
CA PHE A 465 5.80 12.83 5.03
C PHE A 465 4.42 12.97 5.66
N GLU A 466 3.88 14.17 5.60
CA GLU A 466 2.57 14.50 6.20
C GLU A 466 1.58 15.07 5.17
N TYR A 467 2.08 15.73 4.12
CA TYR A 467 1.22 16.42 3.17
C TYR A 467 1.89 16.68 1.81
N ALA A 468 1.07 16.80 0.76
CA ALA A 468 1.49 17.32 -0.53
C ALA A 468 0.44 18.27 -1.13
N THR A 469 0.87 19.16 -2.01
CA THR A 469 -0.02 20.08 -2.74
C THR A 469 0.61 20.49 -4.07
N TYR A 470 -0.20 21.01 -4.99
CA TYR A 470 0.25 21.50 -6.29
C TYR A 470 0.61 22.99 -6.23
N GLY A 471 1.74 23.36 -6.82
CA GLY A 471 2.12 24.75 -7.07
C GLY A 471 1.33 25.33 -8.25
N SER A 472 1.20 26.65 -8.30
CA SER A 472 0.57 27.35 -9.43
C SER A 472 1.38 27.27 -10.73
N ASP A 473 2.65 26.89 -10.63
CA ASP A 473 3.55 26.61 -11.74
C ASP A 473 3.52 25.14 -12.20
N GLY A 474 2.60 24.33 -11.66
CA GLY A 474 2.50 22.90 -11.93
C GLY A 474 3.51 22.06 -11.15
N SER A 475 4.20 22.63 -10.16
CA SER A 475 5.07 21.89 -9.25
C SER A 475 4.27 21.00 -8.30
N VAL A 476 4.94 20.03 -7.68
CA VAL A 476 4.40 19.25 -6.56
C VAL A 476 5.25 19.53 -5.33
N ARG A 477 4.63 20.06 -4.29
CA ARG A 477 5.29 20.41 -3.02
C ARG A 477 4.95 19.37 -1.98
N GLN A 478 5.96 18.72 -1.41
CA GLN A 478 5.82 17.71 -0.37
C GLN A 478 6.40 18.21 0.95
N PHE A 479 5.69 17.96 2.06
CA PHE A 479 6.06 18.46 3.37
C PHE A 479 6.36 17.31 4.33
N TYR A 480 7.53 17.39 4.95
CA TYR A 480 8.06 16.43 5.89
C TYR A 480 8.24 17.09 7.25
N ILE A 481 7.80 16.44 8.32
CA ILE A 481 7.80 17.02 9.66
C ILE A 481 8.53 16.13 10.65
N ASN A 482 9.38 16.76 11.47
CA ASN A 482 9.86 16.23 12.73
C ASN A 482 9.21 17.05 13.84
N LYS A 483 8.25 16.47 14.57
CA LYS A 483 7.57 17.14 15.68
C LYS A 483 8.49 17.22 16.90
N GLY A 484 8.60 18.41 17.49
CA GLY A 484 9.30 18.58 18.77
C GLY A 484 8.62 17.76 19.87
N VAL A 485 9.38 16.93 20.59
CA VAL A 485 8.79 16.02 21.59
C VAL A 485 8.39 16.79 22.83
N GLY A 486 7.07 16.98 23.01
CA GLY A 486 6.42 17.41 24.24
C GLY A 486 6.73 18.86 24.66
N SER A 487 5.71 19.56 25.13
CA SER A 487 5.71 20.96 25.60
C SER A 487 6.58 21.24 26.85
N GLY A 488 7.73 20.58 26.99
CA GLY A 488 8.65 20.73 28.12
C GLY A 488 10.15 20.63 27.79
N THR A 489 10.57 20.32 26.56
CA THR A 489 12.01 20.17 26.23
C THR A 489 12.61 21.30 25.40
N GLY A 490 11.82 22.30 24.99
CA GLY A 490 12.30 23.44 24.18
C GLY A 490 12.69 23.08 22.74
N THR A 491 12.38 21.86 22.28
CA THR A 491 12.59 21.45 20.89
C THR A 491 11.43 21.94 20.02
N ARG A 492 11.75 22.62 18.92
CA ARG A 492 10.78 23.18 17.97
C ARG A 492 10.42 22.15 16.92
N ASP A 493 9.21 22.22 16.37
CA ASP A 493 8.89 21.48 15.16
C ASP A 493 9.86 21.89 14.04
N SER A 494 10.24 20.92 13.22
CA SER A 494 11.04 21.16 12.03
C SER A 494 10.28 20.68 10.80
N VAL A 495 10.09 21.58 9.84
CA VAL A 495 9.37 21.33 8.59
C VAL A 495 10.36 21.43 7.43
N ILE A 496 10.31 20.44 6.55
CA ILE A 496 11.09 20.43 5.31
C ILE A 496 10.11 20.32 4.15
N GLU A 497 10.17 21.27 3.24
CA GLU A 497 9.48 21.24 1.97
C GLU A 497 10.43 20.78 0.86
N ILE A 498 10.01 19.79 0.09
CA ILE A 498 10.61 19.43 -1.20
C ILE A 498 9.66 19.89 -2.31
N ASP A 499 10.10 20.86 -3.12
CA ASP A 499 9.34 21.42 -4.24
C ASP A 499 9.83 20.82 -5.56
N TRP A 500 9.07 19.88 -6.12
CA TRP A 500 9.40 19.13 -7.33
C TRP A 500 8.88 19.84 -8.58
N ARG A 501 9.78 20.11 -9.53
CA ARG A 501 9.50 20.81 -10.78
C ARG A 501 10.05 20.02 -11.95
N GLN A 502 9.31 19.99 -13.06
CA GLN A 502 9.81 19.44 -14.31
C GLN A 502 10.62 20.51 -15.05
N GLY A 503 11.83 20.14 -15.47
CA GLY A 503 12.82 21.05 -16.07
C GLY A 503 12.73 21.27 -17.56
#